data_AF-A0A916QRG2-F1
#
_entry.id   AF-A0A916QRG2-F1
#
_cell.length_a   1.000
_cell.length_b   1.000
_cell.length_c   1.000
_cell.angle_alpha   90.00
_cell.angle_beta   90.00
_cell.angle_gamma   90.00
#
_symmetry.space_group_name_H-M   'P 1'
#
loop_
_entity.id
_entity.type
_entity.pdbx_description
1 polymer ?
#
loop_
_entity_poly.entity_id
_entity_poly.type
_entity_poly.pdbx_seq_one_letter_code
_entity_poly.pdbx_strand_id
1 'polypeptide(L)'
;MLGERFNWWEQNRCPINACPLICHLSELKDKPNYYNQKKKLPELKKAIVEVKHSGEHLDFSQVYSIVLQDVCKRVEATFSRFVAGDNNGKRSGKPRFKNQSRYRSLTFPNADDSWLKFSSINGKWLYILIPKIGLIKVRYHRIIPDGSKIKQISLTKN
;
A
#
# COMPACT_ATOMS: atom_id res chain seq x y z
N MET A 1 3.66 -4.57 -10.13
CA MET A 1 2.28 -4.38 -9.61
C MET A 1 1.54 -3.20 -10.26
N LEU A 2 1.99 -1.94 -10.11
CA LEU A 2 1.29 -0.82 -10.76
C LEU A 2 1.45 -0.83 -12.30
N GLY A 3 2.67 -1.09 -12.80
CA GLY A 3 2.92 -1.22 -14.24
C GLY A 3 2.07 -2.30 -14.92
N GLU A 4 1.88 -3.44 -14.25
CA GLU A 4 1.00 -4.52 -14.73
C GLU A 4 -0.44 -4.06 -14.94
N ARG A 5 -0.96 -3.16 -14.08
CA ARG A 5 -2.30 -2.57 -14.24
C ARG A 5 -2.37 -1.61 -15.41
N PHE A 6 -1.33 -0.79 -15.60
CA PHE A 6 -1.25 0.11 -16.76
C PHE A 6 -1.15 -0.68 -18.07
N ASN A 7 -0.30 -1.70 -18.14
CA ASN A 7 -0.17 -2.54 -19.32
C ASN A 7 -1.51 -3.21 -19.66
N TRP A 8 -2.18 -3.82 -18.67
CA TRP A 8 -3.50 -4.40 -18.88
C TRP A 8 -4.52 -3.37 -19.36
N TRP A 9 -4.53 -2.18 -18.77
CA TRP A 9 -5.46 -1.11 -19.16
C TRP A 9 -5.21 -0.55 -20.55
N GLU A 10 -3.96 -0.37 -20.94
CA GLU A 10 -3.58 0.15 -22.27
C GLU A 10 -3.83 -0.91 -23.36
N GLN A 11 -3.61 -2.19 -23.06
CA GLN A 11 -3.80 -3.29 -24.00
C GLN A 11 -5.27 -3.71 -24.19
N ASN A 12 -6.13 -3.53 -23.19
CA ASN A 12 -7.54 -3.94 -23.24
C ASN A 12 -8.49 -2.77 -23.60
N ARG A 13 -7.96 -1.57 -23.89
CA ARG A 13 -8.77 -0.41 -24.24
C ARG A 13 -8.80 -0.23 -25.75
N CYS A 14 -9.99 -0.28 -26.34
CA CYS A 14 -10.23 0.20 -27.70
C CYS A 14 -10.76 1.64 -27.66
N PRO A 15 -10.17 2.61 -28.37
CA PRO A 15 -10.77 3.93 -28.54
C PRO A 15 -12.10 3.81 -29.29
N ILE A 16 -13.15 4.48 -28.81
CA ILE A 16 -14.47 4.47 -29.47
C ILE A 16 -14.39 5.10 -30.87
N ASN A 17 -13.51 6.09 -31.04
CA ASN A 17 -13.43 6.93 -32.25
C ASN A 17 -12.23 6.61 -33.15
N ALA A 18 -11.42 5.61 -32.81
CA ALA A 18 -10.25 5.25 -33.60
C ALA A 18 -9.86 3.79 -33.36
N CYS A 19 -9.57 3.05 -34.42
CA CYS A 19 -8.90 1.76 -34.32
C CYS A 19 -7.41 1.97 -34.61
N PRO A 20 -6.50 1.70 -33.66
CA PRO A 20 -5.07 1.75 -33.98
C PRO A 20 -4.73 0.67 -35.01
N LEU A 21 -4.13 1.06 -36.14
CA LEU A 21 -3.72 0.15 -37.22
C LEU A 21 -2.74 -0.94 -36.75
N ILE A 22 -2.02 -0.68 -35.65
CA ILE A 22 -1.22 -1.66 -34.91
C ILE A 22 -2.02 -2.07 -33.68
N CYS A 23 -2.77 -3.16 -33.81
CA CYS A 23 -3.44 -3.81 -32.69
C CYS A 23 -2.48 -4.83 -32.07
N HIS A 24 -1.94 -4.54 -30.88
CA HIS A 24 -1.33 -5.60 -30.08
C HIS A 24 -2.45 -6.51 -29.57
N LEU A 25 -2.62 -7.68 -30.20
CA LEU A 25 -3.38 -8.78 -29.63
C LEU A 25 -2.67 -9.23 -28.35
N SER A 26 -3.02 -8.59 -27.23
CA SER A 26 -2.41 -8.91 -25.95
C SER A 26 -2.69 -10.34 -25.54
N GLU A 27 -1.74 -10.94 -24.82
CA GLU A 27 -1.97 -12.24 -24.20
C GLU A 27 -3.20 -12.15 -23.30
N LEU A 28 -4.11 -13.10 -23.46
CA LEU A 28 -5.30 -13.22 -22.61
C LEU A 28 -4.86 -13.32 -21.16
N LYS A 29 -5.18 -12.28 -20.39
CA LYS A 29 -4.76 -12.17 -19.00
C LYS A 29 -5.88 -11.60 -18.15
N ASP A 30 -6.08 -12.22 -16.99
CA ASP A 30 -7.03 -11.75 -16.00
C ASP A 30 -6.73 -10.32 -15.56
N LYS A 31 -7.82 -9.58 -15.32
CA LYS A 31 -7.73 -8.21 -14.80
C LYS A 31 -6.90 -8.21 -13.50
N PRO A 32 -5.80 -7.45 -13.44
CA PRO A 32 -4.99 -7.36 -12.24
C PRO A 32 -5.77 -6.67 -11.12
N ASN A 33 -6.15 -7.44 -10.11
CA ASN A 33 -6.87 -6.98 -8.93
C ASN A 33 -6.02 -7.09 -7.65
N TYR A 34 -6.55 -6.61 -6.53
CA TYR A 34 -5.93 -6.72 -5.22
C TYR A 34 -5.53 -8.15 -4.86
N TYR A 35 -6.42 -9.13 -5.07
CA TYR A 35 -6.21 -10.52 -4.68
C TYR A 35 -5.06 -11.18 -5.46
N ASN A 36 -5.02 -11.00 -6.78
CA ASN A 36 -3.99 -11.51 -7.66
C ASN A 36 -2.61 -10.94 -7.30
N GLN A 37 -2.56 -9.64 -6.98
CA GLN A 37 -1.32 -8.98 -6.57
C GLN A 37 -0.88 -9.39 -5.16
N LYS A 38 -1.83 -9.53 -4.23
CA LYS A 38 -1.57 -10.04 -2.88
C LYS A 38 -1.00 -11.46 -2.91
N LYS A 39 -1.47 -12.32 -3.82
CA LYS A 39 -1.00 -13.70 -3.98
C LYS A 39 0.49 -13.78 -4.37
N LYS A 40 1.05 -12.75 -5.00
CA LYS A 40 2.48 -12.66 -5.35
C LYS A 40 3.37 -12.26 -4.17
N LEU A 41 2.81 -11.71 -3.08
CA LEU A 41 3.60 -11.22 -1.94
C LEU A 41 4.42 -12.30 -1.20
N PRO A 42 3.92 -13.54 -0.99
CA PRO A 42 4.71 -14.59 -0.34
C PRO A 42 5.97 -14.95 -1.12
N GLU A 43 5.89 -15.01 -2.45
CA GLU A 43 7.04 -15.26 -3.32
C GLU A 43 8.05 -14.11 -3.24
N LEU A 44 7.56 -12.86 -3.31
CA LEU A 44 8.40 -11.66 -3.15
C LEU A 44 9.08 -11.56 -1.78
N LYS A 45 8.55 -12.22 -0.76
CA LYS A 45 9.17 -12.26 0.58
C LYS A 45 10.27 -13.30 0.72
N LYS A 46 10.31 -14.32 -0.15
CA LYS A 46 11.33 -15.38 -0.10
C LYS A 46 12.63 -14.96 -0.76
N ALA A 47 12.55 -14.10 -1.77
CA ALA A 47 13.70 -13.66 -2.56
C ALA A 47 14.10 -12.24 -2.19
N ILE A 48 15.41 -11.95 -2.26
CA ILE A 48 15.92 -10.59 -2.36
C ILE A 48 15.55 -10.08 -3.74
N VAL A 49 14.85 -8.95 -3.81
CA VAL A 49 14.36 -8.39 -5.07
C VAL A 49 15.26 -7.24 -5.48
N GLU A 50 15.90 -7.38 -6.62
CA GLU A 50 16.64 -6.29 -7.26
C GLU A 50 15.65 -5.34 -7.98
N VAL A 51 15.75 -4.06 -7.65
CA VAL A 51 14.93 -3.02 -8.29
C VAL A 51 15.62 -2.55 -9.56
N LYS A 52 15.13 -2.98 -10.72
CA LYS A 52 15.71 -2.68 -12.04
C LYS A 52 16.09 -1.21 -12.29
N HIS A 53 15.33 -0.26 -11.75
CA HIS A 53 15.57 1.16 -12.00
C HIS A 53 16.60 1.80 -11.05
N SER A 54 16.85 1.21 -9.88
CA SER A 54 17.77 1.76 -8.86
C SER A 54 18.97 0.84 -8.57
N GLY A 55 18.94 -0.41 -9.01
CA GLY A 55 19.95 -1.43 -8.68
C GLY A 55 19.96 -1.82 -7.20
N GLU A 56 18.97 -1.37 -6.42
CA GLU A 56 18.90 -1.64 -4.98
C GLU A 56 18.34 -3.04 -4.73
N HIS A 57 18.97 -3.74 -3.80
CA HIS A 57 18.50 -5.02 -3.29
C HIS A 57 17.53 -4.79 -2.14
N LEU A 58 16.25 -5.11 -2.34
CA LEU A 58 15.22 -4.98 -1.32
C LEU A 58 14.88 -6.32 -0.70
N ASP A 59 14.94 -6.36 0.63
CA ASP A 59 14.50 -7.50 1.43
C ASP A 59 13.10 -7.24 2.02
N PHE A 60 12.08 -7.82 1.39
CA PHE A 60 10.68 -7.70 1.85
C PHE A 60 10.37 -8.55 3.09
N SER A 61 11.28 -9.43 3.53
CA SER A 61 11.09 -10.27 4.73
C SER A 61 11.08 -9.44 6.03
N GLN A 62 11.75 -8.29 6.00
CA GLN A 62 11.80 -7.33 7.10
C GLN A 62 10.49 -6.56 7.28
N VAL A 63 9.71 -6.40 6.20
CA VAL A 63 8.44 -5.67 6.26
C VAL A 63 7.32 -6.57 6.76
N TYR A 64 6.52 -6.08 7.70
CA TYR A 64 5.37 -6.83 8.21
C TYR A 64 4.34 -7.08 7.09
N SER A 65 3.78 -8.29 7.03
CA SER A 65 2.96 -8.75 5.89
C SER A 65 1.70 -7.91 5.68
N ILE A 66 1.08 -7.41 6.75
CA ILE A 66 -0.10 -6.55 6.66
C ILE A 66 0.20 -5.24 5.93
N VAL A 67 1.42 -4.71 6.07
CA VAL A 67 1.83 -3.42 5.49
C VAL A 67 1.99 -3.59 3.99
N LEU A 68 2.61 -4.68 3.53
CA LEU A 68 2.71 -4.99 2.10
C LEU A 68 1.32 -5.17 1.47
N GLN A 69 0.40 -5.82 2.19
CA GLN A 69 -0.98 -5.96 1.72
C GLN A 69 -1.71 -4.61 1.64
N ASP A 70 -1.48 -3.71 2.60
CA ASP A 70 -2.03 -2.36 2.58
C ASP A 70 -1.55 -1.57 1.35
N VAL A 71 -0.28 -1.71 0.98
CA VAL A 71 0.26 -1.11 -0.25
C VAL A 71 -0.49 -1.61 -1.49
N CYS A 72 -0.76 -2.91 -1.60
CA CYS A 72 -1.58 -3.45 -2.69
C CYS A 72 -3.00 -2.86 -2.71
N LYS A 73 -3.63 -2.68 -1.54
CA LYS A 73 -4.96 -2.04 -1.43
C LYS A 73 -4.94 -0.59 -1.90
N ARG A 74 -3.92 0.18 -1.52
CA ARG A 74 -3.75 1.58 -1.97
C ARG A 74 -3.63 1.68 -3.47
N VAL A 75 -2.88 0.76 -4.10
CA VAL A 75 -2.74 0.71 -5.56
C VAL A 75 -4.08 0.43 -6.23
N GLU A 76 -4.86 -0.56 -5.75
CA GLU A 76 -6.21 -0.84 -6.25
C GLU A 76 -7.12 0.39 -6.14
N ALA A 77 -7.22 0.98 -4.96
CA ALA A 77 -8.09 2.13 -4.73
C ALA A 77 -7.71 3.33 -5.61
N THR A 78 -6.41 3.60 -5.77
CA THR A 78 -5.92 4.70 -6.62
C THR A 78 -6.22 4.43 -8.09
N PHE A 79 -6.04 3.18 -8.54
CA PHE A 79 -6.31 2.80 -9.93
C PHE A 79 -7.80 2.78 -10.26
N SER A 80 -8.64 2.31 -9.33
CA SER A 80 -10.10 2.36 -9.47
C SER A 80 -10.61 3.78 -9.62
N ARG A 81 -10.08 4.74 -8.84
CA ARG A 81 -10.42 6.17 -8.95
C ARG A 81 -9.98 6.78 -10.29
N PHE A 82 -8.82 6.36 -10.80
CA PHE A 82 -8.33 6.78 -12.11
C PHE A 82 -9.25 6.30 -13.25
N VAL A 83 -9.72 5.04 -13.17
CA VAL A 83 -10.58 4.44 -14.19
C VAL A 83 -12.01 4.96 -14.14
N ALA A 84 -12.63 5.03 -12.96
CA ALA A 84 -14.03 5.44 -12.80
C ALA A 84 -14.27 6.89 -13.25
N GLY A 85 -13.27 7.77 -13.06
CA GLY A 85 -13.47 9.20 -13.19
C GLY A 85 -14.27 9.78 -12.02
N ASP A 86 -14.29 11.11 -11.91
CA ASP A 86 -15.16 11.84 -10.99
C ASP A 86 -16.57 11.97 -11.58
N ASN A 87 -17.58 12.15 -10.74
CA ASN A 87 -18.99 12.32 -11.16
C ASN A 87 -19.18 13.51 -12.11
N ASN A 88 -18.24 14.46 -12.12
CA ASN A 88 -18.19 15.61 -13.04
C ASN A 88 -17.54 15.30 -14.40
N GLY A 89 -17.28 14.02 -14.73
CA GLY A 89 -16.56 13.61 -15.93
C GLY A 89 -15.05 13.88 -15.91
N LYS A 90 -14.52 14.50 -14.84
CA LYS A 90 -13.09 14.76 -14.66
C LYS A 90 -12.39 13.50 -14.14
N ARG A 91 -11.45 12.94 -14.90
CA ARG A 91 -10.68 11.79 -14.40
C ARG A 91 -9.75 12.22 -13.26
N SER A 92 -9.69 11.42 -12.19
CA SER A 92 -8.58 11.51 -11.25
C SER A 92 -7.27 11.39 -12.04
N GLY A 93 -6.27 12.22 -11.75
CA GLY A 93 -5.00 12.19 -12.49
C GLY A 93 -4.34 10.81 -12.53
N LYS A 94 -3.51 10.54 -13.54
CA LYS A 94 -2.81 9.25 -13.71
C LYS A 94 -2.03 8.90 -12.42
N PRO A 95 -2.24 7.70 -11.82
CA PRO A 95 -1.51 7.28 -10.64
C PRO A 95 0.00 7.34 -10.87
N ARG A 96 0.72 8.01 -9.98
CA ARG A 96 2.18 8.18 -10.07
C ARG A 96 2.90 7.42 -8.97
N PHE A 97 4.09 6.90 -9.29
CA PHE A 97 4.96 6.31 -8.29
C PHE A 97 5.45 7.38 -7.30
N LYS A 98 5.37 7.07 -6.01
CA LYS A 98 5.97 7.90 -4.95
C LYS A 98 7.41 7.41 -4.75
N ASN A 99 8.36 8.30 -4.98
CA ASN A 99 9.75 8.07 -4.58
C ASN A 99 9.86 7.97 -3.04
N GLN A 100 10.99 7.45 -2.57
CA GLN A 100 11.26 7.20 -1.15
C GLN A 100 11.02 8.45 -0.27
N SER A 101 11.42 9.64 -0.73
CA SER A 101 11.24 10.89 0.04
C SER A 101 9.79 11.34 0.20
N ARG A 102 8.89 10.91 -0.70
CA ARG A 102 7.45 11.22 -0.64
C ARG A 102 6.62 10.10 0.02
N TYR A 103 7.19 8.92 0.22
CA TYR A 103 6.51 7.81 0.88
C TYR A 103 6.73 7.88 2.39
N ARG A 104 5.89 8.68 3.06
CA ARG A 104 6.08 9.04 4.48
C ARG A 104 5.24 8.23 5.47
N SER A 105 4.20 7.54 5.01
CA SER A 105 3.22 6.87 5.88
C SER A 105 3.29 5.35 5.76
N LEU A 106 3.45 4.63 6.86
CA LEU A 106 3.26 3.18 6.97
C LEU A 106 2.05 2.89 7.84
N THR A 107 1.10 2.10 7.32
CA THR A 107 -0.15 1.83 8.02
C THR A 107 -0.28 0.34 8.32
N PHE A 108 -0.70 0.06 9.54
CA PHE A 108 -0.96 -1.25 10.09
C PHE A 108 -2.47 -1.32 10.37
N PRO A 109 -3.29 -1.82 9.40
CA PRO A 109 -4.74 -1.74 9.46
C PRO A 109 -5.41 -2.73 10.41
N ASN A 110 -4.70 -3.76 10.86
CA ASN A 110 -5.17 -4.76 11.82
C ASN A 110 -4.24 -4.70 13.04
N ALA A 111 -4.35 -3.63 13.82
CA ALA A 111 -3.63 -3.54 15.07
C ALA A 111 -4.30 -4.45 16.11
N ASP A 112 -3.50 -5.17 16.89
CA ASP A 112 -4.00 -5.97 18.00
C ASP A 112 -3.83 -5.20 19.31
N ASP A 113 -4.74 -5.43 20.26
CA ASP A 113 -4.66 -4.81 21.59
C ASP A 113 -3.38 -5.22 22.34
N SER A 114 -2.80 -6.38 22.02
CA SER A 114 -1.51 -6.85 22.57
C SER A 114 -0.31 -6.00 22.17
N TRP A 115 -0.45 -5.16 21.14
CA TRP A 115 0.61 -4.25 20.69
C TRP A 115 0.72 -3.03 21.61
N LEU A 116 -0.29 -2.77 22.44
CA LEU A 116 -0.23 -1.70 23.43
C LEU A 116 0.39 -2.18 24.73
N LYS A 117 1.44 -1.47 25.14
CA LYS A 117 1.99 -1.58 26.48
C LYS A 117 1.81 -0.24 27.17
N PHE A 118 0.91 -0.21 28.14
CA PHE A 118 0.72 0.97 28.98
C PHE A 118 1.86 1.02 30.00
N SER A 119 2.66 2.09 29.95
CA SER A 119 3.56 2.45 31.03
C SER A 119 3.31 3.91 31.33
N SER A 120 2.59 4.15 32.42
CA SER A 120 2.21 5.49 32.82
C SER A 120 3.28 6.06 33.74
N ILE A 121 4.36 6.59 33.17
CA ILE A 121 5.17 7.58 33.89
C ILE A 121 4.44 8.92 33.69
N ASN A 122 3.72 9.38 34.70
CA ASN A 122 2.96 10.64 34.72
C ASN A 122 1.80 10.77 33.70
N GLY A 123 1.21 9.67 33.21
CA GLY A 123 -0.01 9.73 32.38
C GLY A 123 0.14 10.41 31.02
N LYS A 124 1.36 10.47 30.45
CA LYS A 124 1.63 11.17 29.16
C LYS A 124 2.31 10.31 28.10
N TRP A 125 2.80 9.13 28.49
CA TRP A 125 3.59 8.26 27.63
C TRP A 125 2.86 6.94 27.39
N LEU A 126 2.98 6.44 26.16
CA LEU A 126 2.46 5.16 25.70
C LEU A 126 3.58 4.41 24.99
N TYR A 127 3.71 3.12 25.23
CA TYR A 127 4.65 2.28 24.51
C TYR A 127 3.89 1.36 23.57
N ILE A 128 4.21 1.42 22.28
CA ILE A 128 3.56 0.63 21.25
C ILE A 128 4.57 -0.36 20.70
N LEU A 129 4.29 -1.65 20.82
CA LEU A 129 5.07 -2.72 20.22
C LEU A 129 4.59 -2.93 18.78
N ILE A 130 5.40 -2.52 17.81
CA ILE A 130 5.06 -2.66 16.40
C ILE A 130 5.79 -3.87 15.81
N PRO A 131 5.07 -4.80 15.13
CA PRO A 131 5.70 -5.94 14.48
C PRO A 131 6.84 -5.51 13.54
N LYS A 132 7.98 -6.20 13.62
CA LYS A 132 9.20 -5.96 12.83
C LYS A 132 9.93 -4.62 13.08
N ILE A 133 9.35 -3.68 13.81
CA ILE A 133 10.00 -2.40 14.18
C ILE A 133 10.46 -2.42 15.63
N GLY A 134 9.65 -2.97 16.54
CA GLY A 134 9.96 -3.03 17.98
C GLY A 134 9.13 -2.06 18.81
N LEU A 135 9.61 -1.77 20.02
CA LEU A 135 8.91 -0.92 20.99
C LEU A 135 9.16 0.57 20.69
N ILE A 136 8.09 1.33 20.47
CA ILE A 136 8.14 2.76 20.19
C ILE A 136 7.50 3.52 21.35
N LYS A 137 8.21 4.52 21.87
CA LYS A 137 7.69 5.47 22.86
C LYS A 137 6.93 6.59 22.14
N VAL A 138 5.66 6.75 22.49
CA VAL A 138 4.75 7.74 21.91
C VAL A 138 4.24 8.65 23.03
N ARG A 139 4.23 9.96 22.77
CA ARG A 139 3.55 10.94 23.61
C ARG A 139 2.16 11.20 23.04
N TYR A 140 1.12 10.95 23.81
CA TYR A 140 -0.24 11.24 23.36
C TYR A 140 -0.70 12.62 23.87
N HIS A 141 -1.47 13.31 23.04
CA HIS A 141 -2.06 14.61 23.40
C HIS A 141 -3.39 14.45 24.16
N ARG A 142 -4.13 13.37 23.92
CA ARG A 142 -5.43 13.08 24.52
C ARG A 142 -5.42 11.70 25.13
N ILE A 143 -5.98 11.58 26.33
CA ILE A 143 -6.11 10.29 27.03
C ILE A 143 -7.03 9.39 26.19
N ILE A 144 -6.64 8.12 26.06
CA ILE A 144 -7.46 7.10 25.39
C ILE A 144 -8.55 6.67 26.38
N PRO A 145 -9.84 6.75 26.02
CA PRO A 145 -10.91 6.32 26.91
C PRO A 145 -10.80 4.84 27.29
N ASP A 146 -11.13 4.51 28.53
CA ASP A 146 -11.13 3.13 29.01
C ASP A 146 -12.06 2.24 28.16
N GLY A 147 -11.58 1.04 27.82
CA GLY A 147 -12.29 0.10 26.95
C GLY A 147 -12.15 0.35 25.44
N SER A 148 -11.38 1.35 25.02
CA SER A 148 -11.10 1.59 23.60
C SER A 148 -10.17 0.53 23.01
N LYS A 149 -10.58 -0.08 21.88
CA LYS A 149 -9.76 -1.00 21.10
C LYS A 149 -9.08 -0.29 19.94
N ILE A 150 -7.79 -0.56 19.73
CA ILE A 150 -7.08 0.04 18.60
C ILE A 150 -7.30 -0.81 17.36
N LYS A 151 -7.80 -0.16 16.30
CA LYS A 151 -8.02 -0.82 15.01
C LYS A 151 -6.82 -0.67 14.08
N GLN A 152 -6.20 0.51 14.07
CA GLN A 152 -5.18 0.86 13.10
C GLN A 152 -4.11 1.75 13.71
N ILE A 153 -2.85 1.51 13.31
CA ILE A 153 -1.72 2.38 13.64
C ILE A 153 -1.13 2.91 12.32
N SER A 154 -0.86 4.21 12.26
CA SER A 154 -0.18 4.83 11.11
C SER A 154 1.05 5.59 11.56
N LEU A 155 2.22 5.13 11.13
CA LEU A 155 3.50 5.80 11.35
C LEU A 155 3.73 6.79 10.23
N THR A 156 3.96 8.06 10.56
CA THR A 156 4.28 9.10 9.57
C THR A 156 5.65 9.67 9.89
N LYS A 157 6.57 9.62 8.92
CA LYS A 157 7.85 10.32 8.99
C LYS A 157 7.63 11.77 8.54
N ASN A 158 7.92 12.73 9.42
CA ASN A 158 7.90 14.15 9.08
C ASN A 158 9.10 14.52 8.20
#